data_AF-A0A7C4AQL7-F1
#
_entry.id   AF-A0A7C4AQL7-F1
#
_cell.length_a   1.000
_cell.length_b   1.000
_cell.length_c   1.000
_cell.angle_alpha   90.00
_cell.angle_beta   90.00
_cell.angle_gamma   90.00
#
_symmetry.space_group_name_H-M   'P 1'
#
loop_
_entity.id
_entity.type
_entity.pdbx_description
1 polymer ?
#
loop_
_entity_poly.entity_id
_entity_poly.type
_entity_poly.pdbx_seq_one_letter_code
_entity_poly.pdbx_strand_id
1 'polypeptide(L)'
;MTTDLDRRELLKSTGLFAAAGLLSSFLGQDALAADKGNAPGTFMHKLPPLPYPEDALEPYIDKETVKIHHGKHFAAYIDGLNKTLEALENCRKQGNFSAVKALSRDLAFNGSGVVLHWLYFNTIGPNAGGKPSGVMKELIERDFGSFETFWNQFAAASKSVEASGWGVLAWEPFSKRLVIMQAEKHQNLTSWGVMPLLVCDVWEHAYYLKYQNRRAEYVDNFQKIVDWKKVEEMLKRYGSTK
;
A
#
# COMPACT_ATOMS: atom_id res chain seq x y z
N MET A 1 46.67 19.59 1.05
CA MET A 1 46.14 18.99 2.29
C MET A 1 44.72 18.53 2.02
N THR A 2 44.58 17.22 1.79
CA THR A 2 43.43 16.32 2.01
C THR A 2 42.01 16.79 1.66
N THR A 3 41.56 16.48 0.43
CA THR A 3 40.15 16.48 -0.03
C THR A 3 39.58 15.06 -0.16
N ASP A 4 39.94 14.15 0.74
CA ASP A 4 39.61 12.72 0.62
C ASP A 4 38.69 12.17 1.74
N LEU A 5 38.25 13.04 2.65
CA LEU A 5 37.46 12.64 3.83
C LEU A 5 35.94 12.67 3.65
N ASP A 6 35.42 13.23 2.56
CA ASP A 6 33.96 13.50 2.45
C ASP A 6 33.18 12.47 1.61
N ARG A 7 33.83 11.74 0.70
CA ARG A 7 33.15 10.72 -0.13
C ARG A 7 32.93 9.39 0.59
N ARG A 8 33.83 9.01 1.50
CA ARG A 8 33.73 7.74 2.26
C ARG A 8 32.76 7.82 3.43
N GLU A 9 32.59 8.98 4.04
CA GLU A 9 31.57 9.21 5.08
C GLU A 9 30.17 9.31 4.47
N LEU A 10 30.02 9.98 3.32
CA LEU A 10 28.76 10.06 2.59
C LEU A 10 28.26 8.69 2.12
N LEU A 11 29.15 7.79 1.67
CA LEU A 11 28.79 6.42 1.28
C LEU A 11 28.39 5.51 2.45
N LYS A 12 28.78 5.84 3.69
CA LYS A 12 28.37 5.08 4.88
C LYS A 12 26.98 5.48 5.40
N SER A 13 26.54 6.72 5.16
CA SER A 13 25.23 7.21 5.64
C SER A 13 24.10 7.04 4.63
N THR A 14 24.37 7.01 3.33
CA THR A 14 23.33 6.92 2.29
C THR A 14 22.74 5.53 2.11
N GLY A 15 23.45 4.47 2.51
CA GLY A 15 22.97 3.09 2.41
C GLY A 15 21.84 2.72 3.39
N LEU A 16 21.71 3.49 4.49
CA LEU A 16 20.79 3.18 5.59
C LEU A 16 19.35 3.72 5.39
N PHE A 17 19.18 4.84 4.69
CA PHE A 17 17.89 5.54 4.66
C PHE A 17 16.95 5.11 3.53
N ALA A 18 17.47 4.57 2.43
CA ALA A 18 16.68 4.47 1.20
C ALA A 18 15.54 3.44 1.26
N ALA A 19 15.76 2.26 1.87
CA ALA A 19 14.74 1.21 1.93
C ALA A 19 13.75 1.38 3.10
N ALA A 20 14.24 1.80 4.26
CA ALA A 20 13.44 1.95 5.48
C ALA A 20 12.61 3.25 5.51
N GLY A 21 13.13 4.33 4.91
CA GLY A 21 12.44 5.61 4.83
C GLY A 21 11.15 5.53 3.99
N LEU A 22 11.16 4.77 2.90
CA LEU A 22 10.00 4.67 2.01
C LEU A 22 8.79 4.12 2.75
N LEU A 23 8.83 2.88 3.27
CA LEU A 23 7.66 2.30 3.94
C LEU A 23 7.32 2.97 5.29
N SER A 24 8.31 3.47 6.04
CA SER A 24 8.02 4.16 7.32
C SER A 24 7.26 5.48 7.09
N SER A 25 7.53 6.16 5.97
CA SER A 25 6.76 7.33 5.56
C SER A 25 5.34 6.99 5.11
N PHE A 26 5.05 5.75 4.67
CA PHE A 26 3.70 5.27 4.32
C PHE A 26 2.89 4.75 5.52
N LEU A 27 3.46 3.86 6.36
CA LEU A 27 2.69 3.01 7.27
C LEU A 27 2.39 3.61 8.67
N GLY A 28 2.97 4.78 8.99
CA GLY A 28 2.80 5.42 10.31
C GLY A 28 3.77 4.90 11.36
N GLN A 29 3.80 5.54 12.54
CA GLN A 29 4.64 5.08 13.65
C GLN A 29 4.26 3.66 14.13
N ASP A 30 3.03 3.22 13.85
CA ASP A 30 2.49 1.94 14.35
C ASP A 30 2.97 0.71 13.58
N ALA A 31 3.54 0.90 12.39
CA ALA A 31 4.15 -0.16 11.58
C ALA A 31 5.68 -0.04 11.52
N LEU A 32 6.26 0.76 12.43
CA LEU A 32 7.70 1.00 12.45
C LEU A 32 8.46 -0.31 12.46
N ALA A 33 9.38 -0.38 11.53
CA ALA A 33 10.48 -1.32 11.59
C ALA A 33 11.18 -1.13 12.93
N ALA A 34 11.12 -2.16 13.78
CA ALA A 34 11.83 -2.15 15.03
C ALA A 34 13.31 -2.35 14.74
N ASP A 35 14.14 -1.40 15.19
CA ASP A 35 15.60 -1.49 15.13
C ASP A 35 16.06 -2.74 15.89
N LYS A 36 16.65 -3.71 15.18
CA LYS A 36 17.40 -4.77 15.84
C LYS A 36 18.72 -4.17 16.25
N GLY A 37 18.76 -3.63 17.47
CA GLY A 37 20.01 -3.29 18.14
C GLY A 37 21.05 -4.39 17.86
N ASN A 38 22.15 -3.98 17.23
CA ASN A 38 23.28 -4.77 16.69
C ASN A 38 23.37 -4.94 15.16
N ALA A 39 23.03 -3.92 14.36
CA ALA A 39 23.83 -3.47 13.20
C ALA A 39 23.11 -2.31 12.47
N PRO A 40 23.83 -1.27 12.00
CA PRO A 40 23.22 -0.20 11.22
C PRO A 40 22.53 -0.76 9.96
N GLY A 41 21.21 -0.57 9.83
CA GLY A 41 20.46 -0.84 8.60
C GLY A 41 19.58 -2.10 8.55
N THR A 42 19.42 -2.85 9.65
CA THR A 42 18.52 -4.01 9.71
C THR A 42 17.11 -3.63 10.19
N PHE A 43 16.20 -3.40 9.25
CA PHE A 43 14.81 -3.03 9.53
C PHE A 43 13.89 -4.25 9.34
N MET A 44 13.14 -4.62 10.38
CA MET A 44 12.15 -5.70 10.32
C MET A 44 10.75 -5.13 10.48
N HIS A 45 9.94 -5.21 9.42
CA HIS A 45 8.53 -4.88 9.45
C HIS A 45 7.75 -5.91 10.28
N LYS A 46 6.72 -5.46 11.00
CA LYS A 46 5.79 -6.30 11.75
C LYS A 46 4.39 -6.15 11.18
N LEU A 47 3.59 -7.22 11.27
CA LEU A 47 2.17 -7.15 10.95
C LEU A 47 1.49 -6.18 11.91
N PRO A 48 0.96 -5.04 11.42
CA PRO A 48 0.24 -4.11 12.27
C PRO A 48 -1.07 -4.77 12.71
N PRO A 49 -1.59 -4.45 13.90
CA PRO A 49 -2.90 -4.93 14.31
C PRO A 49 -3.99 -4.45 13.33
N LEU A 50 -5.08 -5.21 13.22
CA LEU A 50 -6.26 -4.72 12.52
C LEU A 50 -6.80 -3.45 13.22
N PRO A 51 -7.20 -2.40 12.48
CA PRO A 51 -7.76 -1.18 13.08
C PRO A 51 -9.15 -1.37 13.73
N TYR A 52 -9.79 -2.51 13.49
CA TYR A 52 -11.14 -2.86 13.94
C TYR A 52 -11.26 -4.39 14.12
N PRO A 53 -12.31 -4.88 14.83
CA PRO A 53 -12.59 -6.31 14.94
C PRO A 53 -12.77 -7.01 13.58
N GLU A 54 -12.43 -8.30 13.51
CA GLU A 54 -12.47 -9.08 12.26
C GLU A 54 -13.86 -9.13 11.59
N ASP A 55 -14.94 -9.02 12.36
CA ASP A 55 -16.33 -9.01 11.88
C ASP A 55 -16.91 -7.60 11.62
N ALA A 56 -16.11 -6.55 11.82
CA ALA A 56 -16.58 -5.17 11.75
C ALA A 56 -17.00 -4.71 10.34
N LEU A 57 -16.63 -5.46 9.30
CA LEU A 57 -16.97 -5.15 7.90
C LEU A 57 -18.20 -5.91 7.40
N GLU A 58 -18.85 -6.70 8.25
CA GLU A 58 -20.12 -7.34 7.90
C GLU A 58 -21.24 -6.30 7.67
N PRO A 59 -22.19 -6.56 6.75
CA PRO A 59 -22.35 -7.78 5.96
C PRO A 59 -21.58 -7.75 4.63
N TYR A 60 -20.63 -6.83 4.42
CA TYR A 60 -19.97 -6.63 3.12
C TYR A 60 -18.74 -7.50 2.93
N ILE A 61 -17.92 -7.66 3.96
CA ILE A 61 -16.80 -8.62 3.97
C ILE A 61 -16.99 -9.50 5.19
N ASP A 62 -17.01 -10.82 5.01
CA ASP A 62 -17.20 -11.75 6.12
C ASP A 62 -15.95 -11.85 6.99
N LYS A 63 -16.16 -12.19 8.26
CA LYS A 63 -15.09 -12.35 9.25
C LYS A 63 -13.95 -13.27 8.80
N GLU A 64 -14.28 -14.39 8.16
CA GLU A 64 -13.26 -15.37 7.78
C GLU A 64 -12.35 -14.80 6.69
N THR A 65 -12.90 -14.09 5.70
CA THR A 65 -12.13 -13.33 4.70
C THR A 65 -11.18 -12.34 5.38
N VAL A 66 -11.66 -11.48 6.30
CA VAL A 66 -10.80 -10.50 6.99
C VAL A 66 -9.65 -11.18 7.75
N LYS A 67 -9.97 -12.24 8.50
CA LYS A 67 -9.01 -13.01 9.29
C LYS A 67 -7.91 -13.63 8.44
N ILE A 68 -8.24 -14.27 7.32
CA ILE A 68 -7.22 -14.86 6.44
C ILE A 68 -6.46 -13.80 5.65
N HIS A 69 -7.13 -12.75 5.20
CA HIS A 69 -6.54 -11.69 4.37
C HIS A 69 -5.49 -10.90 5.16
N HIS A 70 -5.78 -10.56 6.42
CA HIS A 70 -4.82 -9.92 7.32
C HIS A 70 -3.81 -10.92 7.91
N GLY A 71 -4.32 -11.96 8.58
CA GLY A 71 -3.49 -12.87 9.38
C GLY A 71 -2.63 -13.84 8.58
N LYS A 72 -2.90 -14.04 7.28
CA LYS A 72 -2.13 -14.92 6.39
C LYS A 72 -1.53 -14.17 5.22
N HIS A 73 -2.36 -13.56 4.37
CA HIS A 73 -1.86 -12.94 3.13
C HIS A 73 -0.99 -11.70 3.42
N PHE A 74 -1.49 -10.74 4.21
CA PHE A 74 -0.71 -9.57 4.59
C PHE A 74 0.56 -9.95 5.38
N ALA A 75 0.43 -10.88 6.32
CA ALA A 75 1.57 -11.43 7.07
C ALA A 75 2.67 -12.01 6.15
N ALA A 76 2.28 -12.75 5.10
CA ALA A 76 3.23 -13.34 4.15
C ALA A 76 4.01 -12.29 3.36
N TYR A 77 3.38 -11.18 2.95
CA TYR A 77 4.08 -10.09 2.27
C TYR A 77 5.09 -9.40 3.19
N ILE A 78 4.77 -9.25 4.47
CA ILE A 78 5.70 -8.69 5.47
C ILE A 78 6.91 -9.60 5.65
N ASP A 79 6.69 -10.89 5.82
CA ASP A 79 7.78 -11.88 5.93
C ASP A 79 8.64 -11.93 4.66
N GLY A 80 8.01 -11.89 3.49
CA GLY A 80 8.68 -11.85 2.20
C GLY A 80 9.52 -10.59 2.01
N LEU A 81 9.00 -9.43 2.41
CA LEU A 81 9.73 -8.17 2.37
C LEU A 81 10.96 -8.21 3.28
N ASN A 82 10.79 -8.64 4.53
CA ASN A 82 11.88 -8.76 5.49
C ASN A 82 13.02 -9.68 4.98
N LYS A 83 12.67 -10.88 4.49
CA LYS A 83 13.64 -11.81 3.90
C LYS A 83 14.37 -11.21 2.71
N THR A 84 13.65 -10.45 1.87
CA THR A 84 14.24 -9.81 0.70
C THR A 84 15.22 -8.71 1.09
N LEU A 85 14.88 -7.88 2.08
CA LEU A 85 15.75 -6.82 2.57
C LEU A 85 17.03 -7.38 3.19
N GLU A 86 16.93 -8.44 4.00
CA GLU A 86 18.08 -9.14 4.58
C GLU A 86 18.98 -9.74 3.48
N ALA A 87 18.40 -10.39 2.47
CA ALA A 87 19.15 -10.94 1.34
C ALA A 87 19.88 -9.85 0.54
N LEU A 88 19.22 -8.72 0.28
CA LEU A 88 19.84 -7.57 -0.39
C LEU A 88 20.98 -6.97 0.43
N GLU A 89 20.86 -6.93 1.76
CA GLU A 89 21.94 -6.49 2.65
C GLU A 89 23.15 -7.43 2.58
N ASN A 90 22.91 -8.75 2.58
CA ASN A 90 23.96 -9.75 2.45
C ASN A 90 24.67 -9.65 1.08
N CYS A 91 23.94 -9.42 -0.01
CA CYS A 91 24.52 -9.13 -1.33
C CYS A 91 25.51 -7.95 -1.27
N ARG A 92 25.12 -6.85 -0.60
CA ARG A 92 25.99 -5.66 -0.43
C ARG A 92 27.24 -5.98 0.41
N LYS A 93 27.09 -6.69 1.53
CA LYS A 93 28.21 -7.08 2.41
C LYS A 93 29.23 -7.97 1.70
N GLN A 94 28.76 -8.88 0.85
CA GLN A 94 29.60 -9.86 0.16
C GLN A 94 30.12 -9.37 -1.20
N GLY A 95 29.58 -8.26 -1.73
CA GLY A 95 29.86 -7.81 -3.09
C GLY A 95 29.35 -8.79 -4.17
N ASN A 96 28.40 -9.67 -3.84
CA ASN A 96 27.84 -10.67 -4.76
C ASN A 96 26.39 -10.32 -5.13
N PHE A 97 26.19 -9.92 -6.38
CA PHE A 97 24.90 -9.48 -6.90
C PHE A 97 24.26 -10.46 -7.90
N SER A 98 24.71 -11.71 -7.94
CA SER A 98 24.16 -12.73 -8.85
C SER A 98 22.65 -12.92 -8.73
N ALA A 99 22.09 -12.76 -7.52
CA ALA A 99 20.66 -12.87 -7.24
C ALA A 99 19.87 -11.55 -7.40
N VAL A 100 20.51 -10.43 -7.74
CA VAL A 100 19.90 -9.09 -7.62
C VAL A 100 18.62 -8.95 -8.44
N LYS A 101 18.54 -9.55 -9.63
CA LYS A 101 17.35 -9.51 -10.48
C LYS A 101 16.13 -10.15 -9.79
N ALA A 102 16.32 -11.30 -9.14
CA ALA A 102 15.25 -11.98 -8.42
C ALA A 102 14.84 -11.17 -7.18
N LEU A 103 15.83 -10.71 -6.40
CA LEU A 103 15.59 -9.92 -5.19
C LEU A 103 14.90 -8.58 -5.49
N SER A 104 15.21 -7.91 -6.60
CA SER A 104 14.51 -6.69 -7.02
C SER A 104 13.04 -6.95 -7.34
N ARG A 105 12.71 -8.08 -7.97
CA ARG A 105 11.33 -8.48 -8.23
C ARG A 105 10.60 -8.78 -6.93
N ASP A 106 11.24 -9.53 -6.02
CA ASP A 106 10.64 -9.92 -4.74
C ASP A 106 10.45 -8.69 -3.84
N LEU A 107 11.34 -7.70 -3.92
CA LEU A 107 11.22 -6.41 -3.24
C LEU A 107 10.00 -5.65 -3.75
N ALA A 108 9.84 -5.57 -5.07
CA ALA A 108 8.70 -4.89 -5.68
C ALA A 108 7.38 -5.58 -5.33
N PHE A 109 7.31 -6.92 -5.43
CA PHE A 109 6.11 -7.70 -5.15
C PHE A 109 5.70 -7.61 -3.68
N ASN A 110 6.60 -7.96 -2.75
CA ASN A 110 6.29 -7.95 -1.32
C ASN A 110 6.15 -6.52 -0.78
N GLY A 111 7.01 -5.60 -1.19
CA GLY A 111 6.96 -4.19 -0.77
C GLY A 111 5.64 -3.53 -1.17
N SER A 112 5.20 -3.73 -2.43
CA SER A 112 3.91 -3.22 -2.87
C SER A 112 2.75 -3.93 -2.19
N GLY A 113 2.86 -5.26 -1.97
CA GLY A 113 1.88 -6.03 -1.20
C GLY A 113 1.68 -5.46 0.21
N VAL A 114 2.76 -5.11 0.91
CA VAL A 114 2.70 -4.48 2.24
C VAL A 114 1.99 -3.13 2.20
N VAL A 115 2.36 -2.24 1.27
CA VAL A 115 1.75 -0.91 1.15
C VAL A 115 0.26 -0.99 0.83
N LEU A 116 -0.13 -1.81 -0.15
CA LEU A 116 -1.51 -1.90 -0.60
C LEU A 116 -2.42 -2.56 0.43
N HIS A 117 -1.97 -3.62 1.11
CA HIS A 117 -2.78 -4.24 2.18
C HIS A 117 -2.90 -3.35 3.41
N TRP A 118 -1.83 -2.65 3.79
CA TRP A 118 -1.92 -1.68 4.87
C TRP A 118 -2.96 -0.60 4.55
N LEU A 119 -2.90 -0.04 3.33
CA LEU A 119 -3.84 0.98 2.90
C LEU A 119 -5.28 0.42 2.86
N TYR A 120 -5.47 -0.79 2.33
CA TYR A 120 -6.76 -1.48 2.30
C TYR A 120 -7.40 -1.53 3.68
N PHE A 121 -6.71 -2.09 4.68
CA PHE A 121 -7.27 -2.21 6.02
C PHE A 121 -7.43 -0.86 6.73
N ASN A 122 -6.58 0.13 6.44
CA ASN A 122 -6.62 1.44 7.12
C ASN A 122 -7.57 2.46 6.47
N THR A 123 -8.09 2.19 5.27
CA THR A 123 -9.00 3.11 4.55
C THR A 123 -10.41 2.54 4.37
N ILE A 124 -10.68 1.40 4.99
CA ILE A 124 -12.03 0.84 5.15
C ILE A 124 -12.32 0.67 6.65
N GLY A 125 -13.60 0.55 7.03
CA GLY A 125 -13.95 0.34 8.43
C GLY A 125 -15.45 0.22 8.70
N PRO A 126 -15.84 -0.10 9.96
CA PRO A 126 -17.23 -0.11 10.39
C PRO A 126 -17.83 1.30 10.39
N ASN A 127 -19.15 1.40 10.22
CA ASN A 127 -19.89 2.68 10.24
C ASN A 127 -19.33 3.73 9.27
N ALA A 128 -18.72 3.27 8.18
CA ALA A 128 -18.11 4.09 7.15
C ALA A 128 -19.04 4.21 5.93
N GLY A 129 -18.47 4.50 4.76
CA GLY A 129 -19.19 4.70 3.51
C GLY A 129 -19.73 6.12 3.33
N GLY A 130 -20.74 6.26 2.49
CA GLY A 130 -21.25 7.57 2.07
C GLY A 130 -20.30 8.30 1.13
N LYS A 131 -20.29 9.63 1.22
CA LYS A 131 -19.49 10.52 0.35
C LYS A 131 -18.41 11.23 1.17
N PRO A 132 -17.26 11.58 0.57
CA PRO A 132 -16.27 12.41 1.24
C PRO A 132 -16.84 13.80 1.53
N SER A 133 -16.18 14.48 2.45
CA SER A 133 -16.41 15.89 2.76
C SER A 133 -15.08 16.65 2.67
N GLY A 134 -15.09 17.96 2.91
CA GLY A 134 -13.87 18.76 2.96
C GLY A 134 -13.05 18.72 1.68
N VAL A 135 -11.73 18.68 1.85
CA VAL A 135 -10.75 18.76 0.74
C VAL A 135 -10.92 17.58 -0.22
N MET A 136 -11.19 16.38 0.30
CA MET A 136 -11.37 15.21 -0.56
C MET A 136 -12.58 15.35 -1.49
N LYS A 137 -13.69 15.92 -1.00
CA LYS A 137 -14.86 16.21 -1.83
C LYS A 137 -14.51 17.20 -2.96
N GLU A 138 -13.86 18.30 -2.61
CA GLU A 138 -13.48 19.35 -3.57
C GLU A 138 -12.56 18.82 -4.68
N LEU A 139 -11.57 17.99 -4.33
CA LEU A 139 -10.66 17.38 -5.29
C LEU A 139 -11.37 16.39 -6.22
N ILE A 140 -12.28 15.58 -5.68
CA ILE A 140 -13.06 14.64 -6.48
C ILE A 140 -13.96 15.38 -7.47
N GLU A 141 -14.68 16.41 -7.02
CA GLU A 141 -15.53 17.23 -7.89
C GLU A 141 -14.71 17.96 -8.95
N ARG A 142 -13.52 18.45 -8.60
CA ARG A 142 -12.61 19.10 -9.55
C ARG A 142 -12.09 18.16 -10.64
N ASP A 143 -11.63 16.98 -10.26
CA ASP A 143 -10.91 16.09 -11.18
C ASP A 143 -11.81 15.11 -11.94
N PHE A 144 -12.97 14.77 -11.37
CA PHE A 144 -13.92 13.81 -11.97
C PHE A 144 -15.30 14.43 -12.24
N GLY A 145 -15.53 15.70 -11.90
CA GLY A 145 -16.79 16.41 -12.11
C GLY A 145 -17.84 16.12 -11.03
N SER A 146 -17.95 14.86 -10.57
CA SER A 146 -18.84 14.50 -9.46
C SER A 146 -18.35 13.24 -8.73
N PHE A 147 -18.83 13.05 -7.50
CA PHE A 147 -18.57 11.81 -6.76
C PHE A 147 -19.10 10.56 -7.48
N GLU A 148 -20.26 10.67 -8.14
CA GLU A 148 -20.85 9.55 -8.87
C GLU A 148 -19.99 9.15 -10.07
N THR A 149 -19.53 10.14 -10.84
CA THR A 149 -18.62 9.92 -11.96
C THR A 149 -17.30 9.28 -11.50
N PHE A 150 -16.72 9.82 -10.42
CA PHE A 150 -15.54 9.24 -9.78
C PHE A 150 -15.76 7.77 -9.39
N TRP A 151 -16.84 7.49 -8.66
CA TRP A 151 -17.09 6.13 -8.16
C TRP A 151 -17.35 5.16 -9.30
N ASN A 152 -18.11 5.57 -10.32
CA ASN A 152 -18.37 4.75 -11.49
C ASN A 152 -17.07 4.40 -12.23
N GLN A 153 -16.15 5.36 -12.40
CA GLN A 153 -14.85 5.09 -13.00
C GLN A 153 -13.99 4.17 -12.12
N PHE A 154 -13.94 4.41 -10.80
CA PHE A 154 -13.16 3.60 -9.86
C PHE A 154 -13.67 2.16 -9.82
N ALA A 155 -14.98 1.96 -9.70
CA ALA A 155 -15.60 0.65 -9.69
C ALA A 155 -15.41 -0.09 -11.03
N ALA A 156 -15.55 0.62 -12.17
CA ALA A 156 -15.29 0.03 -13.48
C ALA A 156 -13.85 -0.46 -13.60
N ALA A 157 -12.87 0.38 -13.21
CA ALA A 157 -11.46 0.02 -13.23
C ALA A 157 -11.15 -1.17 -12.31
N SER A 158 -11.70 -1.21 -11.09
CA SER A 158 -11.53 -2.35 -10.17
C SER A 158 -12.08 -3.65 -10.76
N LYS A 159 -13.28 -3.61 -11.37
CA LYS A 159 -13.92 -4.80 -11.93
C LYS A 159 -13.16 -5.36 -13.14
N SER A 160 -12.57 -4.50 -13.96
CA SER A 160 -11.87 -4.86 -15.20
C SER A 160 -10.40 -5.26 -15.03
N VAL A 161 -9.89 -5.34 -13.80
CA VAL A 161 -8.52 -5.83 -13.57
C VAL A 161 -8.38 -7.26 -14.09
N GLU A 162 -7.36 -7.51 -14.91
CA GLU A 162 -7.09 -8.83 -15.43
C GLU A 162 -6.40 -9.71 -14.37
N ALA A 163 -6.97 -10.88 -14.11
CA ALA A 163 -6.54 -11.79 -13.04
C ALA A 163 -6.51 -11.12 -11.65
N SER A 164 -5.33 -11.02 -11.04
CA SER A 164 -5.11 -10.52 -9.68
C SER A 164 -4.65 -9.06 -9.69
N GLY A 165 -5.26 -8.23 -8.86
CA GLY A 165 -4.82 -6.84 -8.74
C GLY A 165 -5.74 -5.94 -7.93
N TRP A 166 -5.74 -4.65 -8.26
CA TRP A 166 -6.32 -3.58 -7.46
C TRP A 166 -6.94 -2.50 -8.33
N GLY A 167 -8.06 -1.93 -7.87
CA GLY A 167 -8.43 -0.57 -8.25
C GLY A 167 -7.77 0.43 -7.31
N VAL A 168 -7.26 1.54 -7.85
CA VAL A 168 -6.46 2.51 -7.10
C VAL A 168 -6.94 3.93 -7.36
N LEU A 169 -7.32 4.66 -6.31
CA LEU A 169 -7.39 6.12 -6.31
C LEU A 169 -6.07 6.62 -5.73
N ALA A 170 -5.37 7.49 -6.47
CA ALA A 170 -4.08 8.02 -6.06
C ALA A 170 -4.00 9.55 -6.24
N TRP A 171 -3.09 10.17 -5.50
CA TRP A 171 -2.63 11.53 -5.71
C TRP A 171 -1.40 11.53 -6.62
N GLU A 172 -1.45 12.32 -7.70
CA GLU A 172 -0.33 12.55 -8.61
C GLU A 172 0.25 13.95 -8.31
N PRO A 173 1.42 14.05 -7.66
CA PRO A 173 1.92 15.30 -7.11
C PRO A 173 2.41 16.30 -8.16
N PHE A 174 2.84 15.85 -9.35
CA PHE A 174 3.38 16.76 -10.38
C PHE A 174 2.29 17.62 -11.01
N SER A 175 1.17 17.01 -11.39
CA SER A 175 -0.03 17.70 -11.89
C SER A 175 -0.97 18.17 -10.78
N LYS A 176 -0.75 17.71 -9.55
CA LYS A 176 -1.59 17.97 -8.38
C LYS A 176 -3.03 17.51 -8.60
N ARG A 177 -3.20 16.29 -9.13
CA ARG A 177 -4.51 15.71 -9.46
C ARG A 177 -4.74 14.36 -8.81
N LEU A 178 -6.02 14.06 -8.58
CA LEU A 178 -6.45 12.70 -8.34
C LEU A 178 -6.45 11.92 -9.65
N VAL A 179 -5.99 10.68 -9.60
CA VAL A 179 -6.00 9.75 -10.73
C VAL A 179 -6.58 8.42 -10.28
N ILE A 180 -7.31 7.77 -11.19
CA ILE A 180 -7.74 6.38 -11.04
C ILE A 180 -6.84 5.51 -11.90
N MET A 181 -6.33 4.44 -11.30
CA MET A 181 -5.43 3.48 -11.93
C MET A 181 -5.85 2.06 -11.60
N GLN A 182 -5.27 1.11 -12.32
CA GLN A 182 -5.25 -0.30 -11.96
C GLN A 182 -3.83 -0.68 -11.54
N ALA A 183 -3.72 -1.64 -10.63
CA ALA A 183 -2.46 -2.34 -10.40
C ALA A 183 -2.67 -3.83 -10.61
N GLU A 184 -1.81 -4.47 -11.39
CA GLU A 184 -1.78 -5.94 -11.51
C GLU A 184 -0.79 -6.52 -10.50
N LYS A 185 -1.11 -7.70 -9.99
CA LYS A 185 -0.42 -8.30 -8.84
C LYS A 185 -0.40 -7.29 -7.67
N HIS A 186 0.74 -6.70 -7.36
CA HIS A 186 0.84 -5.54 -6.47
C HIS A 186 1.64 -4.38 -7.08
N GLN A 187 2.56 -4.68 -8.00
CA GLN A 187 3.60 -3.77 -8.45
C GLN A 187 3.57 -3.46 -9.95
N ASN A 188 2.69 -4.13 -10.72
CA ASN A 188 2.57 -3.90 -12.15
C ASN A 188 1.56 -2.79 -12.43
N LEU A 189 1.71 -2.10 -13.55
CA LEU A 189 0.86 -0.97 -13.97
C LEU A 189 0.85 0.24 -13.00
N THR A 190 1.90 0.37 -12.18
CA THR A 190 2.11 1.54 -11.34
C THR A 190 2.85 2.66 -12.08
N SER A 191 2.61 3.90 -11.67
CA SER A 191 3.32 5.10 -12.15
C SER A 191 4.24 5.61 -11.05
N TRP A 192 5.53 5.80 -11.33
CA TRP A 192 6.46 6.28 -10.30
C TRP A 192 6.07 7.67 -9.80
N GLY A 193 6.00 7.82 -8.48
CA GLY A 193 5.63 9.08 -7.83
C GLY A 193 4.13 9.26 -7.56
N VAL A 194 3.25 8.38 -8.02
CA VAL A 194 1.85 8.40 -7.57
C VAL A 194 1.73 7.86 -6.16
N MET A 195 0.82 8.44 -5.38
CA MET A 195 0.65 8.14 -3.97
C MET A 195 -0.76 7.56 -3.74
N PRO A 196 -0.92 6.24 -3.50
CA PRO A 196 -2.22 5.62 -3.38
C PRO A 196 -2.95 6.08 -2.11
N LEU A 197 -4.21 6.46 -2.26
CA LEU A 197 -5.08 7.02 -1.21
C LEU A 197 -6.18 6.06 -0.77
N LEU A 198 -6.75 5.32 -1.72
CA LEU A 198 -7.77 4.30 -1.51
C LEU A 198 -7.52 3.18 -2.51
N VAL A 199 -7.59 1.92 -2.06
CA VAL A 199 -7.40 0.75 -2.91
C VAL A 199 -8.50 -0.28 -2.67
N CYS A 200 -8.94 -0.93 -3.74
CA CYS A 200 -9.88 -2.05 -3.70
C CYS A 200 -9.14 -3.32 -4.13
N ASP A 201 -8.95 -4.27 -3.22
CA ASP A 201 -8.30 -5.56 -3.52
C ASP A 201 -9.25 -6.45 -4.32
N VAL A 202 -8.91 -6.74 -5.57
CA VAL A 202 -9.68 -7.65 -6.44
C VAL A 202 -8.91 -8.94 -6.75
N TRP A 203 -7.91 -9.28 -5.94
CA TRP A 203 -7.46 -10.66 -5.82
C TRP A 203 -8.61 -11.52 -5.29
N GLU A 204 -8.72 -12.75 -5.78
CA GLU A 204 -9.81 -13.64 -5.38
C GLU A 204 -9.82 -13.92 -3.87
N HIS A 205 -8.66 -13.92 -3.19
CA HIS A 205 -8.61 -14.08 -1.74
C HIS A 205 -9.40 -13.01 -0.96
N ALA A 206 -9.65 -11.84 -1.56
CA ALA A 206 -10.30 -10.72 -0.89
C ALA A 206 -11.83 -10.83 -0.88
N TYR A 207 -12.42 -11.73 -1.69
CA TYR A 207 -13.87 -11.82 -1.83
C TYR A 207 -14.43 -13.22 -2.08
N TYR A 208 -13.62 -14.21 -2.50
CA TYR A 208 -14.15 -15.46 -3.06
C TYR A 208 -14.92 -16.31 -2.05
N LEU A 209 -14.57 -16.25 -0.76
CA LEU A 209 -15.30 -17.00 0.29
C LEU A 209 -16.78 -16.60 0.36
N LYS A 210 -17.11 -15.32 0.12
CA LYS A 210 -18.47 -14.78 0.20
C LYS A 210 -19.13 -14.56 -1.15
N TYR A 211 -18.38 -14.03 -2.12
CA TYR A 211 -18.89 -13.59 -3.41
C TYR A 211 -18.60 -14.59 -4.54
N GLN A 212 -17.66 -15.52 -4.35
CA GLN A 212 -17.23 -16.47 -5.38
C GLN A 212 -16.86 -15.72 -6.66
N ASN A 213 -17.40 -16.08 -7.82
CA ASN A 213 -17.13 -15.38 -9.08
C ASN A 213 -17.78 -13.99 -9.20
N ARG A 214 -18.58 -13.53 -8.22
CA ARG A 214 -19.32 -12.27 -8.27
C ARG A 214 -18.47 -11.06 -7.85
N ARG A 215 -17.30 -10.88 -8.48
CA ARG A 215 -16.40 -9.73 -8.23
C ARG A 215 -17.13 -8.38 -8.33
N ALA A 216 -18.02 -8.24 -9.30
CA ALA A 216 -18.77 -7.00 -9.49
C ALA A 216 -19.60 -6.63 -8.24
N GLU A 217 -20.25 -7.62 -7.64
CA GLU A 217 -21.05 -7.44 -6.42
C GLU A 217 -20.18 -7.07 -5.21
N TYR A 218 -18.98 -7.65 -5.11
CA TYR A 218 -17.99 -7.27 -4.09
C TYR A 218 -17.59 -5.79 -4.24
N VAL A 219 -17.18 -5.37 -5.44
CA VAL A 219 -16.76 -3.98 -5.71
C VAL A 219 -17.90 -3.00 -5.48
N ASP A 220 -19.13 -3.35 -5.84
CA ASP A 220 -20.30 -2.49 -5.60
C ASP A 220 -20.61 -2.32 -4.11
N ASN A 221 -20.36 -3.35 -3.29
CA ASN A 221 -20.50 -3.27 -1.85
C ASN A 221 -19.31 -2.59 -1.16
N PHE A 222 -18.12 -2.58 -1.77
CA PHE A 222 -16.92 -1.97 -1.22
C PHE A 222 -17.11 -0.50 -0.84
N GLN A 223 -17.92 0.25 -1.61
CA GLN A 223 -18.25 1.66 -1.31
C GLN A 223 -18.78 1.88 0.11
N LYS A 224 -19.51 0.90 0.64
CA LYS A 224 -20.27 1.02 1.89
C LYS A 224 -19.36 0.94 3.12
N ILE A 225 -18.10 0.57 2.93
CA ILE A 225 -17.11 0.45 3.99
C ILE A 225 -15.91 1.39 3.82
N VAL A 226 -15.88 2.24 2.79
CA VAL A 226 -14.78 3.20 2.60
C VAL A 226 -14.82 4.28 3.69
N ASP A 227 -13.73 4.42 4.44
CA ASP A 227 -13.55 5.49 5.42
C ASP A 227 -12.91 6.72 4.76
N TRP A 228 -13.76 7.63 4.29
CA TRP A 228 -13.32 8.86 3.63
C TRP A 228 -12.46 9.78 4.52
N LYS A 229 -12.57 9.70 5.85
CA LYS A 229 -11.70 10.47 6.75
C LYS A 229 -10.28 9.93 6.68
N LYS A 230 -10.12 8.60 6.70
CA LYS A 230 -8.82 7.94 6.54
C LYS A 230 -8.21 8.16 5.17
N VAL A 231 -9.01 8.13 4.11
CA VAL A 231 -8.56 8.48 2.76
C VAL A 231 -8.03 9.92 2.70
N GLU A 232 -8.70 10.88 3.35
CA GLU A 232 -8.21 12.27 3.44
C GLU A 232 -6.96 12.40 4.34
N GLU A 233 -6.85 11.63 5.42
CA GLU A 233 -5.62 11.57 6.23
C GLU A 233 -4.41 11.11 5.40
N MET A 234 -4.58 10.15 4.48
CA MET A 234 -3.52 9.73 3.55
C MET A 234 -3.10 10.88 2.63
N LEU A 235 -4.07 11.62 2.08
CA LEU A 235 -3.78 12.79 1.25
C LEU A 235 -2.97 13.83 2.04
N LYS A 236 -3.39 14.15 3.26
CA LYS A 236 -2.68 15.11 4.13
C LYS A 236 -1.26 14.64 4.41
N ARG A 237 -1.07 13.35 4.66
CA ARG A 237 0.24 12.74 4.91
C ARG A 237 1.20 12.88 3.72
N TYR A 238 0.69 12.75 2.49
CA TYR A 238 1.50 12.94 1.29
C TYR A 238 1.69 14.42 0.92
N GLY A 239 0.78 15.30 1.32
CA GLY A 239 0.86 16.74 1.09
C GLY A 239 1.69 17.50 2.14
N SER A 240 1.91 16.93 3.33
CA SER A 240 2.66 17.52 4.44
C SER A 240 4.15 17.22 4.39
N THR A 241 4.62 16.34 3.51
CA THR A 241 6.04 16.17 3.17
C THR A 241 6.49 17.35 2.31
N LYS A 242 6.63 18.51 2.94
CA LYS A 242 7.41 19.65 2.45
C LYS A 242 8.82 19.59 3.03
#